data_AF-A0A067C490-F1
#
_entry.id   AF-A0A067C490-F1
#
_cell.length_a   1.000
_cell.length_b   1.000
_cell.length_c   1.000
_cell.angle_alpha   90.00
_cell.angle_beta   90.00
_cell.angle_gamma   90.00
#
_symmetry.space_group_name_H-M   'P 1'
#
loop_
_entity.id
_entity.type
_entity.pdbx_description
1 polymer ?
#
loop_
_entity_poly.entity_id
_entity_poly.type
_entity_poly.pdbx_seq_one_letter_code
_entity_poly.pdbx_strand_id
1 'polypeptide(L)'
;MVSSPSTPFHLQTLTVAGFFVSASGAPCTLAQNSSLHEAMAVNTSAACASAINATTATPFYTTLYRDNYYGVCQPSCAADLANYTSSVPDCDEYMNVRATASVLNNYCTNMSSPTMNGGVCTEADTLLVGLATSAPVWANCSNIIPAATLSMLSPTTPAQYQTYCGTPTCVANTQAVAHRLPNCTFDPKYPTANVRASHEQRFSCSPAPIGAPCTLADANAMNVLGNTPLWVNCSSAIGLPSSTTINSFVAYVMAKLSTNTPQTRAFCRSPCVGIALALGSMAPVCSLTTMPYAVLVANEKLITLDIAIQSLERTLGAVASAAAMRNMLCPATPAPTTPRVNPTPTSTPTPTPTPLPTKSMAPTKRMVAIGTVLLVSLVAMLAD
;
A
#
# COMPACT_ATOMS: atom_id res chain seq x y z
N MET A 1 -15.92 -9.34 -12.34
CA MET A 1 -14.82 -9.61 -13.29
C MET A 1 -14.40 -8.29 -13.89
N VAL A 2 -13.51 -7.57 -13.21
CA VAL A 2 -12.97 -6.30 -13.70
C VAL A 2 -11.53 -6.60 -14.04
N SER A 3 -11.22 -6.63 -15.33
CA SER A 3 -9.88 -6.81 -15.86
C SER A 3 -9.03 -5.64 -15.39
N SER A 4 -8.21 -5.87 -14.37
CA SER A 4 -7.10 -4.98 -14.05
C SER A 4 -6.22 -4.89 -15.30
N PRO A 5 -5.83 -3.70 -15.79
CA PRO A 5 -4.90 -3.61 -16.90
C PRO A 5 -3.53 -4.00 -16.36
N SER A 6 -3.26 -5.31 -16.32
CA SER A 6 -1.91 -5.85 -16.34
C SER A 6 -1.36 -5.56 -17.72
N THR A 7 -0.89 -4.33 -17.95
CA THR A 7 0.12 -4.13 -18.98
C THR A 7 1.30 -5.00 -18.56
N PRO A 8 1.67 -6.04 -19.33
CA PRO A 8 2.97 -6.65 -19.11
C PRO A 8 3.99 -5.52 -19.20
N PHE A 9 4.80 -5.34 -18.17
CA PHE A 9 6.11 -4.74 -18.33
C PHE A 9 6.87 -5.68 -19.27
N HIS A 10 6.59 -5.56 -20.58
CA HIS A 10 7.63 -5.79 -21.53
C HIS A 10 8.68 -4.76 -21.15
N LEU A 11 9.77 -5.21 -20.51
CA LEU A 11 11.06 -4.69 -20.91
C LEU A 11 11.01 -4.82 -22.43
N GLN A 12 10.68 -3.72 -23.11
CA GLN A 12 11.08 -3.57 -24.49
C GLN A 12 12.55 -3.97 -24.43
N THR A 13 12.90 -5.03 -25.15
CA THR A 13 14.27 -5.29 -25.60
C THR A 13 14.93 -3.94 -25.63
N LEU A 14 15.88 -3.69 -24.73
CA LEU A 14 16.54 -2.40 -24.57
C LEU A 14 17.05 -2.06 -25.96
N THR A 15 16.23 -1.36 -26.74
CA THR A 15 16.52 -1.06 -28.12
C THR A 15 17.28 0.21 -27.91
N VAL A 16 18.55 0.04 -27.56
CA VAL A 16 19.52 1.10 -27.54
C VAL A 16 19.52 1.61 -28.97
N ALA A 17 18.66 2.59 -29.23
CA ALA A 17 18.66 3.37 -30.45
C ALA A 17 19.89 4.28 -30.37
N GLY A 18 21.07 3.64 -30.35
CA GLY A 18 22.33 4.29 -30.57
C GLY A 18 22.36 4.66 -32.05
N PHE A 19 22.53 5.94 -32.33
CA PHE A 19 23.03 6.41 -33.61
C PHE A 19 24.34 5.66 -33.91
N PHE A 20 24.30 4.66 -34.79
CA PHE A 20 25.49 3.95 -35.23
C PHE A 20 26.28 4.87 -36.17
N VAL A 21 27.25 5.58 -35.61
CA VAL A 21 28.40 6.03 -36.39
C VAL A 21 29.28 4.79 -36.56
N SER A 22 29.42 4.31 -37.80
CA SER A 22 30.27 3.18 -38.15
C SER A 22 31.74 3.58 -37.95
N ALA A 23 32.23 3.55 -36.72
CA ALA A 23 33.65 3.44 -36.47
C ALA A 23 34.07 2.07 -37.01
N SER A 24 35.03 2.05 -37.94
CA SER A 24 35.64 0.80 -38.43
C SER A 24 36.56 0.29 -37.34
N GLY A 25 36.03 -0.49 -36.39
CA GLY A 25 36.87 -1.24 -35.49
C GLY A 25 37.48 -2.44 -36.20
N ALA A 26 38.49 -3.02 -35.56
CA ALA A 26 39.16 -4.19 -36.11
C ALA A 26 38.29 -5.45 -35.90
N PRO A 27 38.29 -6.38 -36.87
CA PRO A 27 37.63 -7.67 -36.69
C PRO A 27 38.29 -8.46 -35.55
N CYS A 28 37.50 -9.25 -34.84
CA CYS A 28 38.00 -10.10 -33.77
C CYS A 28 39.03 -11.12 -34.28
N THR A 29 40.12 -11.28 -33.55
CA THR A 29 41.07 -12.36 -33.77
C THR A 29 40.48 -13.72 -33.37
N LEU A 30 40.98 -14.81 -33.96
CA LEU A 30 40.57 -16.18 -33.59
C LEU A 30 40.75 -16.47 -32.09
N ALA A 31 41.78 -15.89 -31.47
CA ALA A 31 42.03 -16.01 -30.04
C ALA A 31 40.93 -15.31 -29.20
N GLN A 32 40.50 -14.11 -29.61
CA GLN A 32 39.40 -13.38 -28.97
C GLN A 32 38.07 -14.13 -29.09
N ASN A 33 37.77 -14.70 -30.26
CA ASN A 33 36.57 -15.52 -30.44
C ASN A 33 36.58 -16.76 -29.54
N SER A 34 37.73 -17.45 -29.46
CA SER A 34 37.87 -18.66 -28.64
C SER A 34 37.72 -18.34 -27.16
N SER A 35 38.35 -17.25 -26.69
CA SER A 35 38.24 -16.76 -25.31
C SER A 35 36.80 -16.47 -24.90
N LEU A 36 36.01 -15.80 -25.75
CA LEU A 36 34.61 -15.54 -25.45
C LEU A 36 33.79 -16.83 -25.43
N HIS A 37 34.03 -17.75 -26.37
CA HIS A 37 33.32 -19.02 -26.44
C HIS A 37 33.57 -19.88 -25.19
N GLU A 38 34.81 -19.92 -24.72
CA GLU A 38 35.19 -20.58 -23.46
C GLU A 38 34.50 -19.91 -22.27
N ALA A 39 34.50 -18.57 -22.21
CA ALA A 39 33.83 -17.82 -21.14
C ALA A 39 32.31 -18.04 -21.10
N MET A 40 31.67 -18.13 -22.27
CA MET A 40 30.23 -18.44 -22.38
C MET A 40 29.92 -19.89 -21.98
N ALA A 41 30.89 -20.79 -22.06
CA ALA A 41 30.78 -22.18 -21.63
C ALA A 41 31.10 -22.38 -20.14
N VAL A 42 31.63 -21.36 -19.45
CA VAL A 42 31.89 -21.44 -18.01
C VAL A 42 30.57 -21.60 -17.27
N ASN A 43 30.50 -22.70 -16.54
CA ASN A 43 29.40 -23.04 -15.65
C ASN A 43 29.28 -22.04 -14.51
N THR A 44 28.04 -21.69 -14.16
CA THR A 44 27.76 -20.80 -13.02
C THR A 44 28.28 -21.42 -11.72
N SER A 45 29.00 -20.65 -10.91
CA SER A 45 29.46 -21.11 -9.60
C SER A 45 28.30 -21.59 -8.72
N ALA A 46 28.57 -22.50 -7.78
CA ALA A 46 27.53 -23.01 -6.87
C ALA A 46 26.86 -21.89 -6.04
N ALA A 47 27.66 -20.91 -5.61
CA ALA A 47 27.16 -19.75 -4.86
C ALA A 47 26.21 -18.90 -5.72
N CYS A 48 26.59 -18.61 -6.96
CA CYS A 48 25.75 -17.85 -7.87
C CYS A 48 24.50 -18.64 -8.29
N ALA A 49 24.67 -19.91 -8.66
CA ALA A 49 23.59 -20.80 -9.08
C ALA A 49 22.47 -20.87 -8.02
N SER A 50 22.84 -20.98 -6.74
CA SER A 50 21.87 -20.92 -5.64
C SER A 50 21.13 -19.58 -5.55
N ALA A 51 21.81 -18.46 -5.81
CA ALA A 51 21.22 -17.13 -5.72
C ALA A 51 20.24 -16.84 -6.86
N ILE A 52 20.48 -17.43 -8.03
CA ILE A 52 19.64 -17.24 -9.23
C ILE A 52 18.68 -18.40 -9.50
N ASN A 53 18.62 -19.37 -8.59
CA ASN A 53 17.86 -20.61 -8.74
C ASN A 53 18.16 -21.35 -10.07
N ALA A 54 19.45 -21.43 -10.41
CA ALA A 54 19.96 -22.20 -11.55
C ALA A 54 20.73 -23.44 -11.07
N THR A 55 21.08 -24.31 -12.00
CA THR A 55 21.97 -25.45 -11.71
C THR A 55 23.41 -25.04 -11.98
N THR A 56 24.37 -25.69 -11.32
CA THR A 56 25.80 -25.49 -11.62
C THR A 56 26.20 -25.99 -13.00
N ALA A 57 25.36 -26.77 -13.68
CA ALA A 57 25.56 -27.16 -15.07
C ALA A 57 25.09 -26.10 -16.08
N THR A 58 24.47 -25.02 -15.60
CA THR A 58 23.95 -23.94 -16.45
C THR A 58 25.07 -22.94 -16.75
N PRO A 59 25.44 -22.71 -18.03
CA PRO A 59 26.45 -21.73 -18.38
C PRO A 59 26.01 -20.33 -17.97
N PHE A 60 26.91 -19.52 -17.40
CA PHE A 60 26.56 -18.22 -16.81
C PHE A 60 25.86 -17.29 -17.82
N TYR A 61 26.31 -17.29 -19.08
CA TYR A 61 25.67 -16.53 -20.15
C TYR A 61 24.17 -16.84 -20.31
N THR A 62 23.75 -18.10 -20.19
CA THR A 62 22.33 -18.48 -20.33
C THR A 62 21.47 -17.94 -19.19
N THR A 63 22.07 -17.63 -18.05
CA THR A 63 21.39 -17.03 -16.89
C THR A 63 21.08 -15.55 -17.12
N LEU A 64 21.93 -14.86 -17.89
CA LEU A 64 21.70 -13.48 -18.33
C LEU A 64 20.45 -13.38 -19.21
N TYR A 65 20.23 -14.37 -20.08
CA TYR A 65 19.09 -14.42 -21.00
C TYR A 65 17.76 -14.77 -20.35
N ARG A 66 17.76 -15.22 -19.09
CA ARG A 66 16.53 -15.53 -18.34
C ARG A 66 15.98 -14.33 -17.57
N ASP A 67 16.37 -13.12 -17.95
CA ASP A 67 16.00 -11.86 -17.30
C ASP A 67 16.30 -11.83 -15.78
N ASN A 68 17.25 -12.67 -15.32
CA ASN A 68 17.61 -12.77 -13.91
C ASN A 68 18.77 -11.82 -13.53
N TYR A 69 18.73 -10.59 -14.07
CA TYR A 69 19.76 -9.58 -13.84
C TYR A 69 19.93 -9.25 -12.35
N TYR A 70 18.84 -9.26 -11.58
CA TYR A 70 18.88 -9.05 -10.13
C TYR A 70 19.68 -10.15 -9.41
N GLY A 71 19.44 -11.40 -9.79
CA GLY A 71 20.16 -12.54 -9.25
C GLY A 71 21.64 -12.51 -9.61
N VAL A 72 21.96 -12.15 -10.85
CA VAL A 72 23.34 -12.11 -11.35
C VAL A 72 24.18 -11.01 -10.71
N CYS A 73 23.55 -9.93 -10.26
CA CYS A 73 24.26 -8.87 -9.53
C CYS A 73 24.34 -9.11 -8.02
N GLN A 74 23.92 -10.27 -7.53
CA GLN A 74 24.11 -10.61 -6.12
C GLN A 74 25.60 -10.74 -5.80
N PRO A 75 26.03 -10.42 -4.56
CA PRO A 75 27.43 -10.59 -4.15
C PRO A 75 27.97 -12.01 -4.41
N SER A 76 27.12 -13.03 -4.30
CA SER A 76 27.44 -14.43 -4.60
C SER A 76 27.77 -14.71 -6.08
N CYS A 77 27.38 -13.82 -6.99
CA CYS A 77 27.62 -13.89 -8.42
C CYS A 77 28.72 -12.93 -8.91
N ALA A 78 29.33 -12.13 -8.02
CA ALA A 78 30.29 -11.11 -8.41
C ALA A 78 31.51 -11.68 -9.15
N ALA A 79 31.99 -12.86 -8.74
CA ALA A 79 33.11 -13.53 -9.40
C ALA A 79 32.75 -14.04 -10.81
N ASP A 80 31.59 -14.70 -10.95
CA ASP A 80 31.10 -15.18 -12.26
C ASP A 80 30.89 -14.01 -13.22
N LEU A 81 30.30 -12.91 -12.73
CA LEU A 81 30.09 -11.70 -13.51
C LEU A 81 31.41 -11.02 -13.91
N ALA A 82 32.38 -10.92 -13.00
CA ALA A 82 33.70 -10.35 -13.31
C ALA A 82 34.44 -11.21 -14.33
N ASN A 83 34.36 -12.55 -14.22
CA ASN A 83 34.96 -13.47 -15.17
C ASN A 83 34.32 -13.35 -16.57
N TYR A 84 32.99 -13.28 -16.63
CA TYR A 84 32.27 -13.07 -17.88
C TYR A 84 32.62 -11.73 -18.52
N THR A 85 32.54 -10.63 -17.76
CA THR A 85 32.77 -9.27 -18.30
C THR A 85 34.21 -9.05 -18.75
N SER A 86 35.19 -9.59 -18.01
CA SER A 86 36.62 -9.52 -18.41
C SER A 86 36.96 -10.35 -19.64
N SER A 87 36.14 -11.35 -19.97
CA SER A 87 36.34 -12.21 -21.13
C SER A 87 35.69 -11.69 -22.42
N VAL A 88 34.91 -10.61 -22.36
CA VAL A 88 34.28 -10.01 -23.55
C VAL A 88 35.32 -9.19 -24.33
N PRO A 89 35.66 -9.57 -25.58
CA PRO A 89 36.79 -8.99 -26.28
C PRO A 89 36.55 -7.57 -26.85
N ASP A 90 37.69 -6.91 -27.03
CA ASP A 90 38.12 -5.77 -27.88
C ASP A 90 37.65 -5.54 -29.32
N CYS A 91 36.46 -5.93 -29.79
CA CYS A 91 36.23 -5.96 -31.25
C CYS A 91 34.79 -5.74 -31.73
N ASP A 92 34.67 -5.42 -33.02
CA ASP A 92 33.44 -4.96 -33.67
C ASP A 92 32.31 -5.99 -33.63
N GLU A 93 32.63 -7.26 -33.87
CA GLU A 93 31.65 -8.36 -33.91
C GLU A 93 30.94 -8.56 -32.56
N TYR A 94 31.57 -8.13 -31.47
CA TYR A 94 31.02 -8.26 -30.11
C TYR A 94 30.69 -6.92 -29.45
N MET A 95 30.57 -5.82 -30.21
CA MET A 95 30.13 -4.53 -29.65
C MET A 95 28.81 -4.65 -28.88
N ASN A 96 27.85 -5.44 -29.38
CA ASN A 96 26.58 -5.67 -28.69
C ASN A 96 26.77 -6.40 -27.36
N VAL A 97 27.60 -7.46 -27.32
CA VAL A 97 27.86 -8.23 -26.10
C VAL A 97 28.56 -7.38 -25.06
N ARG A 98 29.53 -6.55 -25.49
CA ARG A 98 30.21 -5.58 -24.64
C ARG A 98 29.27 -4.51 -24.11
N ALA A 99 28.40 -3.96 -24.96
CA ALA A 99 27.40 -3.00 -24.55
C ALA A 99 26.49 -3.62 -23.47
N THR A 100 26.02 -4.86 -23.68
CA THR A 100 25.23 -5.60 -22.68
C THR A 100 26.03 -5.84 -21.38
N ALA A 101 27.30 -6.26 -21.47
CA ALA A 101 28.16 -6.47 -20.31
C ALA A 101 28.42 -5.17 -19.53
N SER A 102 28.62 -4.05 -20.22
CA SER A 102 28.78 -2.73 -19.62
C SER A 102 27.49 -2.24 -18.96
N VAL A 103 26.34 -2.40 -19.64
CA VAL A 103 25.02 -2.12 -19.05
C VAL A 103 24.80 -2.96 -17.81
N LEU A 104 25.13 -4.25 -17.84
CA LEU A 104 25.02 -5.14 -16.69
C LEU A 104 25.95 -4.73 -15.55
N ASN A 105 27.20 -4.37 -15.83
CA ASN A 105 28.15 -3.95 -14.80
C ASN A 105 27.73 -2.62 -14.15
N ASN A 106 27.31 -1.65 -14.97
CA ASN A 106 26.73 -0.40 -14.49
C ASN A 106 25.45 -0.67 -13.67
N TYR A 107 24.63 -1.62 -14.12
CA TYR A 107 23.42 -2.03 -13.42
C TYR A 107 23.73 -2.64 -12.05
N CYS A 108 24.66 -3.59 -11.96
CA CYS A 108 25.08 -4.18 -10.69
C CYS A 108 25.73 -3.14 -9.77
N THR A 109 26.49 -2.20 -10.33
CA THR A 109 27.09 -1.08 -9.57
C THR A 109 25.99 -0.18 -9.00
N ASN A 110 25.02 0.22 -9.81
CA ASN A 110 23.90 1.05 -9.36
C ASN A 110 23.03 0.33 -8.32
N MET A 111 22.80 -0.97 -8.48
CA MET A 111 22.10 -1.76 -7.47
C MET A 111 22.85 -1.90 -6.15
N SER A 112 24.18 -1.78 -6.15
CA SER A 112 24.97 -1.73 -4.93
C SER A 112 24.86 -0.39 -4.19
N SER A 113 24.35 0.65 -4.87
CA SER A 113 24.20 2.01 -4.34
C SER A 113 22.81 2.59 -4.68
N PRO A 114 21.71 1.95 -4.24
CA PRO A 114 20.37 2.42 -4.53
C PRO A 114 20.12 3.82 -3.92
N THR A 115 19.17 4.58 -4.47
CA THR A 115 18.79 5.86 -3.86
C THR A 115 18.15 5.61 -2.50
N MET A 116 18.72 6.19 -1.44
CA MET A 116 18.31 5.93 -0.05
C MET A 116 17.74 7.14 0.70
N ASN A 117 17.70 8.31 0.06
CA ASN A 117 17.42 9.59 0.68
C ASN A 117 15.93 10.00 0.72
N GLY A 118 15.03 9.13 0.26
CA GLY A 118 13.59 9.43 0.14
C GLY A 118 13.21 10.30 -1.07
N GLY A 119 14.19 10.74 -1.87
CA GLY A 119 14.00 11.56 -3.06
C GLY A 119 13.35 10.82 -4.23
N VAL A 120 13.41 11.41 -5.43
CA VAL A 120 12.85 10.78 -6.64
C VAL A 120 13.71 9.59 -7.05
N CYS A 121 13.08 8.49 -7.42
CA CYS A 121 13.78 7.31 -7.93
C CYS A 121 14.48 7.63 -9.25
N THR A 122 15.73 7.17 -9.38
CA THR A 122 16.44 7.19 -10.67
C THR A 122 15.89 6.10 -11.60
N GLU A 123 16.30 6.14 -12.87
CA GLU A 123 15.99 5.06 -13.81
C GLU A 123 16.55 3.71 -13.34
N ALA A 124 17.76 3.71 -12.76
CA ALA A 124 18.38 2.51 -12.21
C ALA A 124 17.59 1.95 -11.02
N ASP A 125 17.08 2.82 -10.13
CA ASP A 125 16.20 2.43 -9.03
C ASP A 125 14.91 1.78 -9.54
N THR A 126 14.31 2.35 -10.58
CA THR A 126 13.08 1.82 -11.18
C THR A 126 13.29 0.43 -11.77
N LEU A 127 14.40 0.23 -12.48
CA LEU A 127 14.78 -1.07 -13.02
C LEU A 127 15.08 -2.09 -11.91
N LEU A 128 15.78 -1.68 -10.85
CA LEU A 128 16.00 -2.48 -9.63
C LEU A 128 14.68 -2.95 -9.01
N VAL A 129 13.70 -2.06 -8.86
CA VAL A 129 12.37 -2.44 -8.34
C VAL A 129 11.65 -3.41 -9.28
N GLY A 130 11.68 -3.15 -10.59
CA GLY A 130 11.06 -4.03 -11.59
C GLY A 130 11.63 -5.45 -11.54
N LEU A 131 12.95 -5.56 -11.40
CA LEU A 131 13.61 -6.87 -11.34
C LEU A 131 13.43 -7.56 -9.99
N ALA A 132 13.49 -6.83 -8.88
CA ALA A 132 13.18 -7.39 -7.56
C ALA A 132 11.75 -7.92 -7.48
N THR A 133 10.78 -7.22 -8.08
CA THR A 133 9.37 -7.63 -8.09
C THR A 133 9.07 -8.77 -9.08
N SER A 134 9.88 -8.90 -10.13
CA SER A 134 9.79 -10.00 -11.10
C SER A 134 10.61 -11.23 -10.72
N ALA A 135 11.44 -11.13 -9.66
CA ALA A 135 12.25 -12.23 -9.19
C ALA A 135 11.37 -13.44 -8.82
N PRO A 136 11.81 -14.67 -9.18
CA PRO A 136 11.14 -15.89 -8.77
C PRO A 136 10.99 -15.95 -7.25
N VAL A 137 9.83 -16.38 -6.77
CA VAL A 137 9.65 -16.62 -5.34
C VAL A 137 10.35 -17.90 -4.91
N TRP A 138 10.84 -17.90 -3.67
CA TRP A 138 11.45 -19.08 -3.08
C TRP A 138 10.44 -20.22 -2.91
N ALA A 139 10.90 -21.46 -2.99
CA ALA A 139 10.05 -22.64 -2.88
C ALA A 139 9.23 -22.67 -1.57
N ASN A 140 9.81 -22.21 -0.46
CA ASN A 140 9.14 -22.10 0.83
C ASN A 140 8.02 -21.04 0.86
N CYS A 141 7.98 -20.13 -0.12
CA CYS A 141 6.90 -19.17 -0.33
C CYS A 141 5.89 -19.66 -1.36
N SER A 142 6.35 -20.18 -2.51
CA SER A 142 5.45 -20.63 -3.58
C SER A 142 4.60 -21.83 -3.20
N ASN A 143 5.09 -22.68 -2.28
CA ASN A 143 4.34 -23.83 -1.78
C ASN A 143 3.15 -23.43 -0.88
N ILE A 144 3.20 -22.26 -0.24
CA ILE A 144 2.12 -21.77 0.64
C ILE A 144 1.15 -20.84 -0.08
N ILE A 145 1.67 -20.03 -1.01
CA ILE A 145 0.90 -19.13 -1.87
C ILE A 145 1.39 -19.37 -3.28
N PRO A 146 0.57 -19.98 -4.16
CA PRO A 146 0.92 -20.19 -5.56
C PRO A 146 1.22 -18.86 -6.24
N ALA A 147 2.51 -18.54 -6.39
CA ALA A 147 3.01 -17.33 -7.02
C ALA A 147 4.26 -17.69 -7.82
N ALA A 148 4.42 -17.09 -9.00
CA ALA A 148 5.63 -17.25 -9.81
C ALA A 148 6.70 -16.22 -9.43
N THR A 149 6.27 -14.99 -9.12
CA THR A 149 7.13 -13.83 -8.86
C THR A 149 6.77 -13.17 -7.53
N LEU A 150 7.69 -12.35 -7.00
CA LEU A 150 7.45 -11.60 -5.77
C LEU A 150 6.22 -10.70 -5.88
N SER A 151 5.98 -10.07 -7.04
CA SER A 151 4.78 -9.25 -7.28
C SER A 151 3.47 -10.03 -7.14
N MET A 152 3.47 -11.33 -7.45
CA MET A 152 2.31 -12.22 -7.31
C MET A 152 2.18 -12.83 -5.91
N LEU A 153 3.21 -12.74 -5.06
CA LEU A 153 3.21 -13.36 -3.73
C LEU A 153 2.29 -12.65 -2.73
N SER A 154 1.96 -11.37 -2.98
CA SER A 154 1.18 -10.53 -2.07
C SER A 154 -0.12 -11.23 -1.65
N PRO A 155 -0.32 -11.53 -0.35
CA PRO A 155 -1.56 -12.13 0.12
C PRO A 155 -2.78 -11.26 -0.20
N THR A 156 -3.83 -11.87 -0.74
CA THR A 156 -5.07 -11.17 -1.14
C THR A 156 -6.28 -11.56 -0.29
N THR A 157 -6.16 -12.61 0.51
CA THR A 157 -7.22 -13.11 1.39
C THR A 157 -6.71 -13.26 2.82
N PRO A 158 -7.61 -13.26 3.83
CA PRO A 158 -7.19 -13.48 5.22
C PRO A 158 -6.50 -14.81 5.47
N ALA A 159 -6.93 -15.88 4.78
CA ALA A 159 -6.29 -17.19 4.87
C ALA A 159 -4.85 -17.15 4.32
N GLN A 160 -4.65 -16.54 3.14
CA GLN A 160 -3.30 -16.36 2.58
C GLN A 160 -2.41 -15.52 3.49
N TYR A 161 -2.95 -14.45 4.08
CA TYR A 161 -2.22 -13.61 5.04
C TYR A 161 -1.74 -14.43 6.24
N GLN A 162 -2.63 -15.22 6.85
CA GLN A 162 -2.30 -16.08 7.98
C GLN A 162 -1.22 -17.10 7.62
N THR A 163 -1.32 -17.75 6.46
CA THR A 163 -0.32 -18.72 6.01
C THR A 163 1.04 -18.07 5.74
N TYR A 164 1.05 -16.90 5.07
CA TYR A 164 2.27 -16.15 4.79
C TYR A 164 2.95 -15.68 6.08
N CYS A 165 2.23 -14.99 6.95
CA CYS A 165 2.77 -14.48 8.22
C CYS A 165 3.09 -15.60 9.23
N GLY A 166 2.46 -16.76 9.08
CA GLY A 166 2.78 -17.98 9.82
C GLY A 166 3.99 -18.75 9.29
N THR A 167 4.64 -18.29 8.21
CA THR A 167 5.83 -18.92 7.60
C THR A 167 7.06 -18.02 7.73
N PRO A 168 7.81 -18.10 8.86
CA PRO A 168 8.89 -17.16 9.17
C PRO A 168 9.97 -17.05 8.10
N THR A 169 10.35 -18.16 7.47
CA THR A 169 11.36 -18.16 6.40
C THR A 169 10.88 -17.40 5.17
N CYS A 170 9.58 -17.45 4.84
CA CYS A 170 9.04 -16.70 3.71
C CYS A 170 9.04 -15.19 4.01
N VAL A 171 8.59 -14.81 5.21
CA VAL A 171 8.63 -13.42 5.69
C VAL A 171 10.07 -12.88 5.74
N ALA A 172 11.02 -13.67 6.22
CA ALA A 172 12.43 -13.25 6.25
C ALA A 172 12.99 -13.00 4.85
N ASN A 173 12.63 -13.86 3.87
CA ASN A 173 13.07 -13.70 2.48
C ASN A 173 12.50 -12.42 1.83
N THR A 174 11.21 -12.13 2.03
CA THR A 174 10.60 -10.89 1.50
C THR A 174 11.14 -9.64 2.20
N GLN A 175 11.44 -9.70 3.50
CA GLN A 175 12.11 -8.62 4.24
C GLN A 175 13.54 -8.40 3.76
N ALA A 176 14.28 -9.46 3.43
CA ALA A 176 15.63 -9.36 2.86
C ALA A 176 15.62 -8.59 1.52
N VAL A 177 14.57 -8.76 0.71
CA VAL A 177 14.38 -7.93 -0.50
C VAL A 177 14.13 -6.47 -0.14
N ALA A 178 13.29 -6.19 0.87
CA ALA A 178 12.98 -4.83 1.31
C ALA A 178 14.25 -4.01 1.65
N HIS A 179 15.22 -4.64 2.33
CA HIS A 179 16.49 -4.01 2.69
C HIS A 179 17.37 -3.63 1.50
N ARG A 180 17.12 -4.22 0.34
CA ARG A 180 17.86 -3.99 -0.91
C ARG A 180 17.12 -3.06 -1.88
N LEU A 181 15.83 -2.85 -1.66
CA LEU A 181 15.06 -1.89 -2.44
C LEU A 181 15.51 -0.46 -2.13
N PRO A 182 15.46 0.45 -3.11
CA PRO A 182 15.77 1.85 -2.90
C PRO A 182 14.73 2.49 -1.98
N ASN A 183 15.16 3.42 -1.14
CA ASN A 183 14.28 4.30 -0.39
C ASN A 183 14.11 5.61 -1.19
N CYS A 184 13.29 5.54 -2.23
CA CYS A 184 12.97 6.65 -3.13
C CYS A 184 11.48 6.59 -3.53
N THR A 185 10.96 7.68 -4.09
CA THR A 185 9.57 7.85 -4.52
C THR A 185 9.50 7.93 -6.04
N PHE A 186 8.63 7.14 -6.68
CA PHE A 186 8.45 7.19 -8.14
C PHE A 186 7.84 8.49 -8.63
N ASP A 187 6.88 9.03 -7.88
CA ASP A 187 6.24 10.32 -8.18
C ASP A 187 6.34 11.24 -6.95
N PRO A 188 7.07 12.36 -7.03
CA PRO A 188 7.20 13.29 -5.90
C PRO A 188 5.86 13.89 -5.44
N LYS A 189 4.80 13.83 -6.26
CA LYS A 189 3.45 14.27 -5.86
C LYS A 189 2.75 13.29 -4.92
N TYR A 190 3.19 12.04 -4.89
CA TYR A 190 2.61 10.99 -4.07
C TYR A 190 3.67 10.38 -3.16
N PRO A 191 3.89 10.92 -1.95
CA PRO A 191 4.87 10.39 -0.99
C PRO A 191 4.63 8.92 -0.62
N THR A 192 3.39 8.44 -0.78
CA THR A 192 3.00 7.04 -0.60
C THR A 192 3.54 6.12 -1.68
N ALA A 193 4.04 6.66 -2.80
CA ALA A 193 4.74 5.94 -3.86
C ALA A 193 6.22 5.68 -3.52
N ASN A 194 6.63 5.86 -2.26
CA ASN A 194 7.93 5.41 -1.79
C ASN A 194 8.03 3.89 -1.92
N VAL A 195 9.10 3.40 -2.54
CA VAL A 195 9.30 2.00 -2.88
C VAL A 195 9.32 1.10 -1.64
N ARG A 196 10.09 1.47 -0.60
CA ARG A 196 10.17 0.66 0.63
C ARG A 196 8.86 0.66 1.39
N ALA A 197 8.25 1.84 1.54
CA ALA A 197 6.93 1.93 2.15
C ALA A 197 5.93 1.04 1.41
N SER A 198 5.90 1.09 0.07
CA SER A 198 5.03 0.25 -0.76
C SER A 198 5.30 -1.25 -0.58
N HIS A 199 6.56 -1.65 -0.37
CA HIS A 199 6.92 -3.03 -0.07
C HIS A 199 6.43 -3.47 1.31
N GLU A 200 6.63 -2.62 2.33
CA GLU A 200 6.10 -2.85 3.69
C GLU A 200 4.57 -2.94 3.68
N GLN A 201 3.88 -2.09 2.91
CA GLN A 201 2.44 -2.16 2.72
C GLN A 201 1.96 -3.51 2.19
N ARG A 202 2.78 -4.20 1.38
CA ARG A 202 2.41 -5.47 0.74
C ARG A 202 2.84 -6.70 1.52
N PHE A 203 3.88 -6.60 2.34
CA PHE A 203 4.55 -7.78 2.93
C PHE A 203 4.73 -7.72 4.45
N SER A 204 4.37 -6.61 5.11
CA SER A 204 4.48 -6.49 6.56
C SER A 204 3.39 -7.28 7.28
N CYS A 205 3.82 -8.12 8.22
CA CYS A 205 2.93 -8.85 9.14
C CYS A 205 2.60 -8.07 10.41
N SER A 206 3.21 -6.90 10.61
CA SER A 206 2.97 -6.03 11.77
C SER A 206 2.10 -4.84 11.39
N PRO A 207 1.13 -4.45 12.24
CA PRO A 207 0.34 -3.23 12.04
C PRO A 207 1.23 -1.99 11.90
N ALA A 208 0.79 -1.01 11.12
CA ALA A 208 1.52 0.23 10.97
C ALA A 208 1.37 1.12 12.22
N PRO A 209 2.38 1.95 12.55
CA PRO A 209 2.24 3.01 13.54
C PRO A 209 1.14 4.01 13.18
N ILE A 210 0.67 4.76 14.19
CA ILE A 210 -0.33 5.82 14.01
C ILE A 210 0.15 6.83 12.96
N GLY A 211 -0.69 7.11 11.96
CA GLY A 211 -0.40 8.08 10.90
C GLY A 211 0.59 7.62 9.82
N ALA A 212 1.18 6.42 9.97
CA ALA A 212 1.99 5.81 8.92
C ALA A 212 1.08 5.21 7.82
N PRO A 213 1.63 4.91 6.63
CA PRO A 213 0.89 4.18 5.62
C PRO A 213 0.48 2.78 6.09
N CYS A 214 -0.73 2.34 5.72
CA CYS A 214 -1.31 1.08 6.16
C CYS A 214 -0.58 -0.15 5.63
N THR A 215 -0.25 -1.08 6.52
CA THR A 215 0.42 -2.33 6.18
C THR A 215 -0.54 -3.42 5.69
N LEU A 216 0.00 -4.54 5.22
CA LEU A 216 -0.78 -5.73 4.90
C LEU A 216 -1.55 -6.25 6.13
N ALA A 217 -0.96 -6.15 7.33
CA ALA A 217 -1.63 -6.50 8.57
C ALA A 217 -2.88 -5.65 8.83
N ASP A 218 -2.79 -4.34 8.61
CA ASP A 218 -3.91 -3.40 8.74
C ASP A 218 -5.01 -3.68 7.70
N ALA A 219 -4.60 -3.92 6.45
CA ALA A 219 -5.49 -4.33 5.37
C ALA A 219 -6.23 -5.63 5.69
N ASN A 220 -5.52 -6.63 6.21
CA ASN A 220 -6.12 -7.89 6.64
C ASN A 220 -7.10 -7.68 7.81
N ALA A 221 -6.73 -6.90 8.82
CA ALA A 221 -7.60 -6.58 9.95
C ALA A 221 -8.91 -5.94 9.47
N MET A 222 -8.85 -5.01 8.52
CA MET A 222 -10.04 -4.42 7.90
C MET A 222 -10.88 -5.43 7.13
N ASN A 223 -10.25 -6.31 6.36
CA ASN A 223 -10.98 -7.35 5.64
C ASN A 223 -11.67 -8.33 6.60
N VAL A 224 -11.02 -8.69 7.71
CA VAL A 224 -11.63 -9.53 8.75
C VAL A 224 -12.79 -8.79 9.42
N LEU A 225 -12.59 -7.51 9.78
CA LEU A 225 -13.63 -6.68 10.38
C LEU A 225 -14.84 -6.55 9.45
N GLY A 226 -14.64 -6.15 8.20
CA GLY A 226 -15.70 -5.98 7.22
C GLY A 226 -16.50 -7.25 6.92
N ASN A 227 -15.86 -8.42 6.99
CA ASN A 227 -16.51 -9.72 6.78
C ASN A 227 -17.06 -10.37 8.07
N THR A 228 -16.81 -9.78 9.24
CA THR A 228 -17.33 -10.32 10.50
C THR A 228 -18.86 -10.22 10.51
N PRO A 229 -19.59 -11.30 10.85
CA PRO A 229 -21.04 -11.25 11.00
C PRO A 229 -21.44 -10.20 12.03
N LEU A 230 -22.45 -9.40 11.68
CA LEU A 230 -23.06 -8.46 12.59
C LEU A 230 -23.65 -9.22 13.79
N TRP A 231 -23.52 -8.65 14.97
CA TRP A 231 -24.09 -9.26 16.17
C TRP A 231 -25.59 -9.53 15.99
N VAL A 232 -26.02 -10.76 16.28
CA VAL A 232 -27.37 -11.23 15.94
C VAL A 232 -28.47 -10.33 16.52
N ASN A 233 -28.33 -9.87 17.75
CA ASN A 233 -29.30 -8.99 18.40
C ASN A 233 -29.37 -7.61 17.73
N CYS A 234 -28.26 -7.14 17.18
CA CYS A 234 -28.28 -5.93 16.36
C CYS A 234 -29.02 -6.21 15.04
N SER A 235 -28.62 -7.24 14.29
CA SER A 235 -29.25 -7.58 13.01
C SER A 235 -30.78 -7.76 13.14
N SER A 236 -31.24 -8.48 14.16
CA SER A 236 -32.67 -8.69 14.41
C SER A 236 -33.42 -7.41 14.78
N ALA A 237 -32.80 -6.51 15.55
CA ALA A 237 -33.43 -5.27 15.99
C ALA A 237 -33.72 -4.30 14.82
N ILE A 238 -32.96 -4.41 13.73
CA ILE A 238 -33.15 -3.60 12.51
C ILE A 238 -33.65 -4.41 11.31
N GLY A 239 -34.06 -5.67 11.53
CA GLY A 239 -34.64 -6.53 10.49
C GLY A 239 -33.67 -6.95 9.39
N LEU A 240 -32.37 -7.04 9.69
CA LEU A 240 -31.36 -7.55 8.77
C LEU A 240 -31.17 -9.07 8.93
N PRO A 241 -30.81 -9.80 7.86
CA PRO A 241 -30.43 -11.21 7.95
C PRO A 241 -29.32 -11.46 8.98
N SER A 242 -29.36 -12.61 9.66
CA SER A 242 -28.31 -12.98 10.63
C SER A 242 -26.93 -13.21 9.99
N SER A 243 -26.87 -13.40 8.67
CA SER A 243 -25.65 -13.50 7.88
C SER A 243 -25.11 -12.13 7.41
N THR A 244 -25.77 -11.03 7.78
CA THR A 244 -25.29 -9.68 7.43
C THR A 244 -23.93 -9.44 8.05
N THR A 245 -22.95 -9.03 7.24
CA THR A 245 -21.62 -8.66 7.71
C THR A 245 -21.55 -7.18 8.08
N ILE A 246 -20.48 -6.77 8.76
CA ILE A 246 -20.22 -5.34 9.07
C ILE A 246 -20.23 -4.49 7.79
N ASN A 247 -19.61 -4.92 6.69
CA ASN A 247 -19.63 -4.15 5.43
C ASN A 247 -21.04 -3.96 4.89
N SER A 248 -21.86 -5.01 4.87
CA SER A 248 -23.26 -4.91 4.42
C SER A 248 -24.09 -4.03 5.36
N PHE A 249 -23.83 -4.10 6.66
CA PHE A 249 -24.47 -3.25 7.65
C PHE A 249 -24.08 -1.77 7.50
N VAL A 250 -22.80 -1.44 7.32
CA VAL A 250 -22.37 -0.05 7.11
C VAL A 250 -22.94 0.49 5.79
N ALA A 251 -22.98 -0.31 4.72
CA ALA A 251 -23.64 0.08 3.48
C ALA A 251 -25.14 0.35 3.68
N TYR A 252 -25.84 -0.51 4.44
CA TYR A 252 -27.24 -0.31 4.80
C TYR A 252 -27.46 0.97 5.61
N VAL A 253 -26.61 1.19 6.61
CA VAL A 253 -26.60 2.38 7.47
C VAL A 253 -26.46 3.63 6.61
N MET A 254 -25.41 3.71 5.78
CA MET A 254 -25.16 4.87 4.91
C MET A 254 -26.30 5.11 3.91
N ALA A 255 -26.94 4.05 3.39
CA ALA A 255 -28.05 4.18 2.43
C ALA A 255 -29.40 4.54 3.05
N LYS A 256 -29.60 4.31 4.36
CA LYS A 256 -30.90 4.50 5.03
C LYS A 256 -30.93 5.64 6.04
N LEU A 257 -29.78 6.00 6.63
CA LEU A 257 -29.71 7.04 7.65
C LEU A 257 -29.85 8.47 7.12
N SER A 258 -29.70 8.71 5.81
CA SER A 258 -30.08 10.00 5.22
C SER A 258 -31.60 10.24 5.28
N THR A 259 -32.40 9.20 5.56
CA THR A 259 -33.86 9.29 5.59
C THR A 259 -34.39 9.04 7.01
N ASN A 260 -35.28 9.92 7.53
CA ASN A 260 -35.96 9.77 8.84
C ASN A 260 -37.03 8.66 8.81
N THR A 261 -36.60 7.46 8.42
CA THR A 261 -37.45 6.28 8.27
C THR A 261 -37.68 5.59 9.62
N PRO A 262 -38.73 4.77 9.74
CA PRO A 262 -38.93 3.89 10.91
C PRO A 262 -37.69 3.04 11.23
N GLN A 263 -36.95 2.62 10.20
CA GLN A 263 -35.71 1.85 10.31
C GLN A 263 -34.60 2.64 10.99
N THR A 264 -34.43 3.92 10.65
CA THR A 264 -33.48 4.82 11.33
C THR A 264 -33.83 4.96 12.81
N ARG A 265 -35.11 5.10 13.15
CA ARG A 265 -35.56 5.14 14.56
C ARG A 265 -35.33 3.82 15.30
N ALA A 266 -35.55 2.68 14.63
CA ALA A 266 -35.27 1.36 15.19
C ALA A 266 -33.77 1.18 15.45
N PHE A 267 -32.92 1.56 14.49
CA PHE A 267 -31.47 1.58 14.63
C PHE A 267 -31.05 2.38 15.86
N CYS A 268 -31.56 3.60 16.00
CA CYS A 268 -31.21 4.51 17.09
C CYS A 268 -31.62 4.06 18.50
N ARG A 269 -32.63 3.18 18.59
CA ARG A 269 -33.07 2.57 19.85
C ARG A 269 -32.41 1.22 20.10
N SER A 270 -31.74 0.66 19.10
CA SER A 270 -31.10 -0.64 19.17
C SER A 270 -29.68 -0.54 19.74
N PRO A 271 -29.12 -1.66 20.24
CA PRO A 271 -27.72 -1.72 20.61
C PRO A 271 -26.76 -1.59 19.40
N CYS A 272 -27.25 -1.58 18.16
CA CYS A 272 -26.43 -1.37 16.96
C CYS A 272 -25.66 -0.06 16.96
N VAL A 273 -26.18 0.98 17.61
CA VAL A 273 -25.46 2.27 17.73
C VAL A 273 -24.13 2.08 18.45
N GLY A 274 -24.12 1.27 19.52
CA GLY A 274 -22.88 0.96 20.25
C GLY A 274 -21.86 0.24 19.37
N ILE A 275 -22.31 -0.69 18.53
CA ILE A 275 -21.45 -1.39 17.55
C ILE A 275 -20.91 -0.39 16.54
N ALA A 276 -21.76 0.44 15.93
CA ALA A 276 -21.34 1.43 14.94
C ALA A 276 -20.31 2.42 15.50
N LEU A 277 -20.45 2.84 16.76
CA LEU A 277 -19.48 3.67 17.45
C LEU A 277 -18.17 2.91 17.75
N ALA A 278 -18.26 1.63 18.12
CA ALA A 278 -17.10 0.79 18.38
C ALA A 278 -16.32 0.43 17.10
N LEU A 279 -16.93 0.48 15.91
CA LEU A 279 -16.22 0.21 14.65
C LEU A 279 -15.05 1.18 14.44
N GLY A 280 -15.19 2.45 14.87
CA GLY A 280 -14.12 3.44 14.76
C GLY A 280 -12.88 3.10 15.60
N SER A 281 -13.05 2.41 16.73
CA SER A 281 -11.91 1.97 17.54
C SER A 281 -11.33 0.62 17.09
N MET A 282 -12.03 -0.09 16.20
CA MET A 282 -11.56 -1.35 15.61
C MET A 282 -10.82 -1.15 14.29
N ALA A 283 -10.99 0.01 13.65
CA ALA A 283 -10.25 0.35 12.45
C ALA A 283 -8.75 0.52 12.75
N PRO A 284 -7.87 0.17 11.81
CA PRO A 284 -6.45 0.43 11.94
C PRO A 284 -6.16 1.93 12.11
N VAL A 285 -5.19 2.24 12.96
CA VAL A 285 -4.73 3.62 13.24
C VAL A 285 -3.86 4.24 12.15
N CYS A 286 -3.60 3.48 11.08
CA CYS A 286 -2.83 3.91 9.93
C CYS A 286 -3.62 4.88 9.04
N SER A 287 -2.94 5.56 8.12
CA SER A 287 -3.59 6.45 7.16
C SER A 287 -4.41 5.65 6.14
N LEU A 288 -5.73 5.52 6.35
CA LEU A 288 -6.62 4.72 5.48
C LEU A 288 -6.58 5.11 3.99
N THR A 289 -6.18 6.34 3.67
CA THR A 289 -5.95 6.81 2.29
C THR A 289 -4.83 6.07 1.56
N THR A 290 -4.03 5.29 2.27
CA THR A 290 -2.87 4.56 1.75
C THR A 290 -3.10 3.05 1.65
N MET A 291 -4.30 2.58 1.97
CA MET A 291 -4.61 1.16 1.82
C MET A 291 -4.46 0.68 0.36
N PRO A 292 -4.24 -0.62 0.14
CA PRO A 292 -4.30 -1.19 -1.20
C PRO A 292 -5.68 -0.97 -1.83
N TYR A 293 -5.74 -0.58 -3.10
CA TYR A 293 -6.99 -0.24 -3.80
C TYR A 293 -8.08 -1.31 -3.68
N ALA A 294 -7.72 -2.60 -3.77
CA ALA A 294 -8.67 -3.70 -3.61
C ALA A 294 -9.37 -3.69 -2.23
N VAL A 295 -8.64 -3.31 -1.16
CA VAL A 295 -9.17 -3.21 0.20
C VAL A 295 -10.02 -1.95 0.34
N LEU A 296 -9.62 -0.84 -0.28
CA LEU A 296 -10.44 0.37 -0.33
C LEU A 296 -11.79 0.09 -0.98
N VAL A 297 -11.82 -0.57 -2.14
CA VAL A 297 -13.08 -0.87 -2.85
C VAL A 297 -13.94 -1.84 -2.05
N ALA A 298 -13.35 -2.88 -1.47
CA ALA A 298 -14.09 -3.87 -0.68
C ALA A 298 -14.69 -3.28 0.61
N ASN A 299 -14.06 -2.25 1.18
CA ASN A 299 -14.41 -1.66 2.47
C ASN A 299 -14.74 -0.16 2.36
N GLU A 300 -15.13 0.32 1.18
CA GLU A 300 -15.24 1.76 0.88
C GLU A 300 -16.12 2.49 1.89
N LYS A 301 -17.28 1.91 2.21
CA LYS A 301 -18.24 2.52 3.15
C LYS A 301 -17.75 2.49 4.60
N LEU A 302 -17.05 1.42 5.00
CA LEU A 302 -16.43 1.32 6.32
C LEU A 302 -15.30 2.34 6.48
N ILE A 303 -14.44 2.48 5.47
CA ILE A 303 -13.36 3.48 5.43
C ILE A 303 -13.93 4.91 5.45
N THR A 304 -14.99 5.17 4.67
CA THR A 304 -15.64 6.49 4.65
C THR A 304 -16.21 6.84 6.02
N LEU A 305 -16.86 5.88 6.68
CA LEU A 305 -17.36 6.06 8.03
C LEU A 305 -16.21 6.39 8.98
N ASP A 306 -15.13 5.59 8.97
CA ASP A 306 -13.99 5.78 9.86
C ASP A 306 -13.29 7.14 9.67
N ILE A 307 -13.08 7.58 8.42
CA ILE A 307 -12.53 8.91 8.12
C ILE A 307 -13.40 10.02 8.74
N ALA A 308 -14.73 9.87 8.69
CA ALA A 308 -15.64 10.81 9.33
C ALA A 308 -15.48 10.81 10.86
N ILE A 309 -15.35 9.63 11.48
CA ILE A 309 -15.10 9.47 12.92
C ILE A 309 -13.81 10.20 13.31
N GLN A 310 -12.70 9.90 12.64
CA GLN A 310 -11.40 10.51 12.93
C GLN A 310 -11.38 12.03 12.73
N SER A 311 -12.16 12.55 11.76
CA SER A 311 -12.31 13.99 11.54
C SER A 311 -13.06 14.67 12.68
N LEU A 312 -14.13 14.03 13.18
CA LEU A 312 -14.88 14.49 14.35
C LEU A 312 -14.02 14.44 15.62
N GLU A 313 -13.25 13.37 15.81
CA GLU A 313 -12.33 13.22 16.95
C GLU A 313 -11.26 14.31 16.96
N ARG A 314 -10.66 14.62 15.81
CA ARG A 314 -9.67 15.71 15.72
C ARG A 314 -10.27 17.08 16.01
N THR A 315 -11.56 17.27 15.75
CA THR A 315 -12.24 18.56 15.94
C THR A 315 -12.78 18.73 17.36
N LEU A 316 -13.33 17.66 17.95
CA LEU A 316 -14.12 17.72 19.19
C LEU A 316 -13.49 16.92 20.34
N GLY A 317 -12.55 16.03 20.07
CA GLY A 317 -12.05 15.02 21.00
C GLY A 317 -12.93 13.74 21.02
N ALA A 318 -12.37 12.62 21.49
CA ALA A 318 -13.00 11.30 21.41
C ALA A 318 -14.36 11.17 22.11
N VAL A 319 -14.56 11.84 23.26
CA VAL A 319 -15.84 11.77 23.98
C VAL A 319 -16.93 12.55 23.24
N ALA A 320 -16.58 13.72 22.71
CA ALA A 320 -17.53 14.58 22.00
C ALA A 320 -17.80 14.08 20.57
N SER A 321 -16.87 13.38 19.93
CA SER A 321 -17.09 12.74 18.61
C SER A 321 -18.13 11.61 18.70
N ALA A 322 -18.10 10.79 19.75
CA ALA A 322 -19.10 9.75 19.97
C ALA A 322 -20.51 10.33 20.14
N ALA A 323 -20.64 11.42 20.91
CA ALA A 323 -21.90 12.14 21.05
C ALA A 323 -22.35 12.81 19.73
N ALA A 324 -21.41 13.43 18.99
CA ALA A 324 -21.70 14.06 17.71
C ALA A 324 -22.14 13.04 16.65
N MET A 325 -21.44 11.91 16.53
CA MET A 325 -21.84 10.81 15.66
C MET A 325 -23.18 10.23 16.05
N ARG A 326 -23.43 10.05 17.36
CA ARG A 326 -24.74 9.60 17.82
C ARG A 326 -25.82 10.59 17.43
N ASN A 327 -25.61 11.89 17.58
CA ASN A 327 -26.58 12.91 17.17
C ASN A 327 -26.74 12.98 15.64
N MET A 328 -25.69 12.69 14.89
CA MET A 328 -25.70 12.68 13.42
C MET A 328 -26.43 11.46 12.87
N LEU A 329 -26.18 10.28 13.44
CA LEU A 329 -26.88 9.04 13.10
C LEU A 329 -28.30 9.00 13.68
N CYS A 330 -28.50 9.63 14.83
CA CYS A 330 -29.74 9.59 15.59
C CYS A 330 -30.14 11.01 16.01
N PRO A 331 -30.51 11.87 15.05
CA PRO A 331 -30.95 13.21 15.37
C PRO A 331 -32.14 13.11 16.32
N ALA A 332 -32.05 13.85 17.43
CA ALA A 332 -33.15 13.95 18.37
C ALA A 332 -34.39 14.37 17.59
N THR A 333 -35.46 13.59 17.68
CA THR A 333 -36.74 14.01 17.10
C THR A 333 -37.05 15.37 17.72
N PRO A 334 -37.31 16.42 16.92
CA PRO A 334 -37.68 17.72 17.46
C PRO A 334 -38.80 17.47 18.46
N ALA A 335 -38.60 17.89 19.71
CA ALA A 335 -39.66 17.80 20.70
C ALA A 335 -40.91 18.43 20.05
N PRO A 336 -42.09 17.77 20.11
CA PRO A 336 -43.30 18.36 19.58
C PRO A 336 -43.37 19.77 20.12
N THR A 337 -43.38 20.77 19.22
CA THR A 337 -43.60 22.14 19.61
C THR A 337 -45.02 22.19 20.14
N THR A 338 -45.19 21.88 21.43
CA THR A 338 -46.40 22.21 22.18
C THR A 338 -46.62 23.69 21.93
N PRO A 339 -47.78 24.10 21.38
CA PRO A 339 -48.09 25.49 21.14
C PRO A 339 -47.80 26.24 22.43
N ARG A 340 -46.79 27.10 22.40
CA ARG A 340 -46.42 27.91 23.55
C ARG A 340 -47.61 28.81 23.82
N VAL A 341 -48.39 28.48 24.85
CA VAL A 341 -49.40 29.38 25.39
C VAL A 341 -48.65 30.65 25.75
N ASN A 342 -48.94 31.74 25.04
CA ASN A 342 -48.29 33.03 25.17
C ASN A 342 -48.36 33.47 26.65
N PRO A 343 -47.24 33.46 27.41
CA PRO A 343 -47.30 33.89 28.79
C PRO A 343 -47.46 35.41 28.81
N THR A 344 -48.53 35.87 29.46
CA THR A 344 -48.79 37.27 29.77
C THR A 344 -47.55 37.93 30.35
N PRO A 345 -47.13 39.11 29.86
CA PRO A 345 -45.89 39.75 30.26
C PRO A 345 -45.94 40.10 31.75
N THR A 346 -45.07 39.48 32.54
CA THR A 346 -44.80 39.89 33.92
C THR A 346 -43.53 40.74 33.91
N SER A 347 -43.65 41.98 34.38
CA SER A 347 -42.58 42.96 34.46
C SER A 347 -41.39 42.45 35.28
N THR A 348 -40.23 42.32 34.65
CA THR A 348 -38.97 41.94 35.31
C THR A 348 -38.21 43.22 35.73
N PRO A 349 -37.77 43.35 36.99
CA PRO A 349 -36.95 44.47 37.43
C PRO A 349 -35.47 44.32 37.01
N THR A 350 -34.89 45.50 36.78
CA THR A 350 -33.56 45.86 36.27
C THR A 350 -32.38 45.19 36.99
N PRO A 351 -31.31 44.76 36.27
CA PRO A 351 -30.14 44.11 36.87
C PRO A 351 -29.14 45.11 37.48
N THR A 352 -28.48 44.67 38.57
CA THR A 352 -27.34 45.33 39.22
C THR A 352 -26.01 44.87 38.58
N PRO A 353 -25.09 45.78 38.21
CA PRO A 353 -23.82 45.40 37.59
C PRO A 353 -22.79 44.93 38.62
N THR A 354 -22.09 43.83 38.33
CA THR A 354 -20.89 43.37 39.06
C THR A 354 -19.67 43.41 38.13
N PRO A 355 -18.49 43.88 38.57
CA PRO A 355 -17.35 44.13 37.69
C PRO A 355 -16.28 43.01 37.63
N LEU A 356 -15.52 43.03 36.51
CA LEU A 356 -14.10 42.61 36.28
C LEU A 356 -13.77 41.09 36.28
N PRO A 357 -12.68 40.59 35.61
CA PRO A 357 -11.54 41.31 35.03
C PRO A 357 -10.97 40.85 33.65
N THR A 358 -9.89 41.55 33.29
CA THR A 358 -9.16 41.73 32.03
C THR A 358 -8.07 40.67 31.74
N LYS A 359 -7.99 40.28 30.44
CA LYS A 359 -6.84 39.74 29.63
C LYS A 359 -6.08 38.47 30.06
N SER A 360 -5.87 37.55 29.11
CA SER A 360 -4.53 37.05 28.75
C SER A 360 -4.51 36.35 27.36
N MET A 361 -3.33 36.25 26.78
CA MET A 361 -2.97 36.17 25.36
C MET A 361 -3.14 34.80 24.68
N ALA A 362 -3.17 34.85 23.34
CA ALA A 362 -3.28 33.76 22.38
C ALA A 362 -2.20 32.66 22.47
N PRO A 363 -2.43 31.51 21.80
CA PRO A 363 -1.56 31.22 20.67
C PRO A 363 -2.30 30.85 19.37
N THR A 364 -1.70 31.30 18.29
CA THR A 364 -2.04 31.12 16.88
C THR A 364 -2.14 29.63 16.50
N LYS A 365 -3.35 29.15 16.18
CA LYS A 365 -3.53 27.90 15.44
C LYS A 365 -3.39 28.17 13.94
N ARG A 366 -2.38 27.57 13.30
CA ARG A 366 -2.39 27.34 11.85
C ARG A 366 -3.50 26.32 11.55
N MET A 367 -4.59 26.78 10.94
CA MET A 367 -5.56 25.91 10.30
C MET A 367 -4.89 25.22 9.12
N VAL A 368 -4.84 23.88 9.16
CA VAL A 368 -4.68 23.07 7.96
C VAL A 368 -6.05 23.00 7.30
N ALA A 369 -6.21 23.76 6.21
CA ALA A 369 -7.45 23.94 5.46
C ALA A 369 -7.89 22.72 4.61
N ILE A 370 -7.64 21.51 5.10
CA ILE A 370 -8.05 20.25 4.44
C ILE A 370 -9.35 19.69 5.07
N GLY A 371 -9.69 20.10 6.31
CA GLY A 371 -10.86 19.59 7.03
C GLY A 371 -12.22 20.08 6.51
N THR A 372 -12.30 21.30 5.96
CA THR A 372 -13.59 21.90 5.57
C THR A 372 -14.15 21.34 4.27
N VAL A 373 -13.31 20.96 3.30
CA VAL A 373 -13.79 20.39 2.02
C VAL A 373 -14.39 19.00 2.23
N LEU A 374 -13.76 18.16 3.06
CA LEU A 374 -14.28 16.82 3.37
C LEU A 374 -15.56 16.86 4.22
N LEU A 375 -15.67 17.80 5.16
CA LEU A 375 -16.89 17.97 5.96
C LEU A 375 -18.08 18.42 5.09
N VAL A 376 -17.84 19.31 4.12
CA VAL A 376 -18.88 19.78 3.17
C VAL A 376 -19.29 18.66 2.21
N SER A 377 -18.35 17.85 1.72
CA SER A 377 -18.68 16.67 0.89
C SER A 377 -19.40 15.58 1.67
N LEU A 378 -19.09 15.36 2.95
CA LEU A 378 -19.81 14.41 3.81
C LEU A 378 -21.21 14.90 4.15
N VAL A 379 -21.38 16.20 4.42
CA VAL A 379 -22.71 16.82 4.60
C VAL A 379 -23.51 16.78 3.30
N ALA A 380 -22.88 16.98 2.14
CA ALA A 380 -23.54 16.84 0.84
C ALA A 380 -23.94 15.39 0.52
N MET A 381 -23.06 14.40 0.78
CA MET A 381 -23.35 12.97 0.60
C MET A 381 -24.41 12.41 1.56
N LEU A 382 -24.72 13.12 2.64
CA LEU A 382 -25.77 12.74 3.60
C LEU A 382 -27.05 13.58 3.42
N ALA A 383 -27.00 14.63 2.61
CA ALA A 383 -28.13 15.49 2.28
C ALA A 383 -28.81 15.12 0.94
N ASP A 384 -28.13 14.36 0.08
CA ASP A 384 -28.71 13.59 -1.03
C ASP A 384 -29.06 12.15 -0.57
#